data_AF-A0A139BW47-F1
#
_entry.id   AF-A0A139BW47-F1
#
_cell.length_a   1.000
_cell.length_b   1.000
_cell.length_c   1.000
_cell.angle_alpha   90.00
_cell.angle_beta   90.00
_cell.angle_gamma   90.00
#
_symmetry.space_group_name_H-M   'P 1'
#
loop_
_entity.id
_entity.type
_entity.pdbx_description
1 polymer ?
#
loop_
_entity_poly.entity_id
_entity_poly.type
_entity_poly.pdbx_seq_one_letter_code
_entity_poly.pdbx_strand_id
1 'polypeptide(L)'
;MKLDSHGVCRPYKSASACGLYLTSLLVLLAFTGCAAGPDFKRPSAPAANGYAPGNPVPKATSSAPVLAGESQRFNPAADIPFDWWTLFQSQQLNTLVIRAFKANPSIESAQAALRQAQEYVTAQQGFFYPTVGASYTPSRNKLAGNMGGNSPGVQGNRSVIRL
;
A
#
# COMPACT_ATOMS: atom_id res chain seq x y z
N MET A 1 -21.00 -46.98 40.79
CA MET A 1 -20.86 -48.40 40.38
C MET A 1 -22.24 -49.02 40.38
N LYS A 2 -22.84 -49.20 39.20
CA LYS A 2 -24.12 -49.89 39.00
C LYS A 2 -24.01 -50.60 37.64
N LEU A 3 -24.16 -51.91 37.64
CA LEU A 3 -24.07 -52.77 36.45
C LEU A 3 -25.48 -53.03 35.93
N ASP A 4 -25.71 -52.71 34.65
CA ASP A 4 -26.86 -53.18 33.87
C ASP A 4 -26.40 -54.19 32.81
N SER A 5 -27.24 -55.18 32.54
CA SER A 5 -26.98 -56.46 31.85
C SER A 5 -27.12 -56.44 30.32
N HIS A 6 -27.05 -55.27 29.68
CA HIS A 6 -27.01 -55.14 28.23
C HIS A 6 -25.70 -54.47 27.84
N GLY A 7 -24.74 -55.24 27.33
CA GLY A 7 -23.37 -54.83 26.98
C GLY A 7 -23.29 -53.77 25.89
N VAL A 8 -23.78 -52.56 26.16
CA VAL A 8 -23.67 -51.40 25.31
C VAL A 8 -22.93 -50.32 26.10
N CYS A 9 -21.65 -50.14 25.79
CA CYS A 9 -20.92 -48.93 26.17
C CYS A 9 -21.56 -47.74 25.46
N ARG A 10 -22.42 -46.98 26.14
CA ARG A 10 -22.79 -45.64 25.69
C ARG A 10 -21.59 -44.73 25.95
N PRO A 11 -21.00 -44.06 24.94
CA PRO A 11 -19.99 -43.05 25.19
C PRO A 11 -20.63 -41.95 26.03
N TYR A 12 -20.05 -41.67 27.19
CA TYR A 12 -20.33 -40.46 27.96
C TYR A 12 -20.01 -39.28 27.04
N LYS A 13 -21.05 -38.71 26.39
CA LYS A 13 -20.90 -37.49 25.59
C LYS A 13 -20.56 -36.38 26.56
N SER A 14 -19.26 -36.18 26.77
CA SER A 14 -18.71 -35.08 27.55
C SER A 14 -19.30 -33.77 27.01
N ALA A 15 -20.16 -33.15 27.81
CA ALA A 15 -20.75 -31.84 27.51
C ALA A 15 -19.67 -30.76 27.29
N SER A 16 -18.44 -30.98 27.77
CA SER A 16 -17.30 -30.10 27.55
C SER A 16 -16.80 -30.08 26.09
N ALA A 17 -17.01 -31.14 25.31
CA ALA A 17 -16.61 -31.14 23.91
C ALA A 17 -17.50 -30.19 23.07
N CYS A 18 -18.80 -30.13 23.37
CA CYS A 18 -19.75 -29.28 22.63
C CYS A 18 -19.44 -27.79 22.79
N GLY A 19 -19.02 -27.36 23.99
CA GLY A 19 -18.61 -25.96 24.25
C GLY A 19 -17.29 -25.56 23.58
N LEU A 20 -16.35 -26.50 23.43
CA LEU A 20 -15.07 -26.26 22.76
C LEU A 20 -15.22 -26.11 21.23
N TYR A 21 -16.12 -26.91 20.63
CA TYR A 21 -16.41 -26.79 19.19
C TYR A 21 -17.16 -25.50 18.85
N LEU A 22 -18.06 -25.04 19.73
CA LEU A 22 -18.85 -23.83 19.51
C LEU A 22 -18.01 -22.55 19.60
N THR A 23 -17.04 -22.51 20.51
CA THR A 23 -16.07 -21.41 20.64
C THR A 23 -15.09 -21.38 19.45
N SER A 24 -14.61 -22.55 19.01
CA SER A 24 -13.79 -22.66 17.80
C SER A 24 -14.55 -22.16 16.55
N LEU A 25 -15.82 -22.56 16.37
CA LEU A 25 -16.65 -22.11 15.26
C LEU A 25 -16.89 -20.59 15.27
N LEU A 26 -17.10 -20.01 16.46
CA LEU A 26 -17.32 -18.57 16.63
C LEU A 26 -16.06 -17.75 16.30
N VAL A 27 -14.88 -18.28 16.64
CA VAL A 27 -13.58 -17.69 16.26
C VAL A 27 -13.37 -17.77 14.75
N LEU A 28 -13.70 -18.89 14.08
CA LEU A 28 -13.60 -19.00 12.62
C LEU A 28 -14.54 -18.00 11.90
N LEU A 29 -15.75 -17.77 12.39
CA LEU A 29 -16.66 -16.78 11.80
C LEU A 29 -16.18 -15.33 12.01
N ALA A 30 -15.43 -15.05 13.07
CA ALA A 30 -14.87 -13.72 13.32
C ALA A 30 -13.71 -13.35 12.37
N PHE A 31 -13.10 -14.34 11.69
CA PHE A 31 -12.01 -14.12 10.72
C PHE A 31 -12.48 -13.90 9.27
N THR A 32 -13.79 -13.93 8.98
CA THR A 32 -14.30 -13.54 7.66
C THR A 32 -14.35 -12.02 7.54
N GLY A 33 -13.17 -11.39 7.51
CA GLY A 33 -13.02 -9.96 7.27
C GLY A 33 -13.46 -9.60 5.84
N CYS A 34 -14.26 -8.53 5.73
CA CYS A 34 -14.76 -8.02 4.47
C CYS A 34 -13.61 -7.41 3.65
N ALA A 35 -13.36 -7.92 2.44
CA ALA A 35 -12.51 -7.22 1.48
C ALA A 35 -13.19 -5.89 1.14
N ALA A 36 -12.84 -4.82 1.87
CA ALA A 36 -13.51 -3.53 1.78
C ALA A 36 -12.94 -2.70 0.62
N GLY A 37 -13.22 -3.14 -0.60
CA GLY A 37 -12.95 -2.38 -1.81
C GLY A 37 -13.72 -2.98 -2.98
N PRO A 38 -14.50 -2.21 -3.76
CA PRO A 38 -15.11 -2.71 -4.97
C PRO A 38 -14.01 -3.11 -5.97
N ASP A 39 -14.25 -4.17 -6.76
CA ASP A 39 -13.32 -4.59 -7.81
C ASP A 39 -12.99 -3.42 -8.75
N PHE A 40 -11.71 -3.21 -9.02
CA PHE A 40 -11.28 -2.19 -9.97
C PHE A 40 -11.80 -2.54 -11.38
N LYS A 41 -12.72 -1.71 -11.90
CA LYS A 41 -13.20 -1.81 -13.29
C LYS A 41 -12.55 -0.72 -14.12
N ARG A 42 -11.70 -1.14 -15.07
CA ARG A 42 -11.13 -0.21 -16.06
C ARG A 42 -12.29 0.43 -16.85
N PRO A 43 -12.32 1.77 -16.99
CA PRO A 43 -13.30 2.42 -17.83
C PRO A 43 -13.24 1.87 -19.27
N SER A 44 -14.40 1.74 -19.91
CA SER A 44 -14.44 1.40 -21.34
C SER A 44 -13.70 2.46 -22.14
N ALA A 45 -12.93 2.02 -23.14
CA ALA A 45 -12.29 2.95 -24.07
C ALA A 45 -13.37 3.82 -24.77
N PRO A 46 -13.05 5.07 -25.15
CA PRO A 46 -13.95 5.88 -25.96
C PRO A 46 -14.38 5.15 -27.24
N ALA A 47 -15.62 5.35 -27.69
CA ALA A 47 -16.15 4.74 -28.91
C ALA A 47 -15.51 5.29 -30.21
N ALA A 48 -14.59 6.24 -30.11
CA ALA A 48 -13.92 6.83 -31.25
C ALA A 48 -12.91 5.84 -31.85
N ASN A 49 -13.09 5.53 -33.13
CA ASN A 49 -12.21 4.62 -33.87
C ASN A 49 -10.96 5.32 -34.47
N GLY A 50 -10.73 6.60 -34.13
CA GLY A 50 -9.60 7.38 -34.62
C GLY A 50 -9.73 8.87 -34.29
N TYR A 51 -8.64 9.61 -34.49
CA TYR A 51 -8.54 11.05 -34.21
C TYR A 51 -8.82 11.93 -35.45
N ALA A 52 -8.86 11.35 -36.65
CA ALA A 52 -9.02 12.09 -37.89
C ALA A 52 -10.51 12.35 -38.20
N PRO A 53 -10.89 13.60 -38.56
CA PRO A 53 -12.23 13.89 -39.04
C PRO A 53 -12.41 13.31 -40.45
N GLY A 54 -13.37 12.40 -40.61
CA GLY A 54 -13.63 11.71 -41.88
C GLY A 54 -12.78 10.46 -42.05
N ASN A 55 -13.44 9.30 -42.03
CA ASN A 55 -12.83 8.01 -42.34
C ASN A 55 -13.26 7.62 -43.77
N PRO A 56 -12.35 7.18 -44.66
CA PRO A 56 -10.95 6.84 -44.42
C PRO A 56 -9.97 8.03 -44.52
N VAL A 57 -8.93 8.01 -43.68
CA VAL A 57 -7.78 8.92 -43.80
C VAL A 57 -7.07 8.68 -45.14
N PRO A 58 -6.72 9.72 -45.91
CA PRO A 58 -5.95 9.57 -47.14
C PRO A 58 -4.64 8.84 -46.87
N LYS A 59 -4.30 7.84 -47.69
CA LYS A 59 -3.08 7.04 -47.54
C LYS A 59 -1.79 7.86 -47.73
N ALA A 60 -1.88 9.01 -48.40
CA ALA A 60 -0.76 9.90 -48.64
C ALA A 60 -1.15 11.37 -48.48
N THR A 61 -0.19 12.20 -48.09
CA THR A 61 -0.33 13.66 -48.04
C THR A 61 -0.08 14.28 -49.41
N SER A 62 -0.59 15.50 -49.62
CA SER A 62 -0.22 16.32 -50.77
C SER A 62 1.26 16.69 -50.73
N SER A 63 1.90 16.80 -51.88
CA SER A 63 3.25 17.35 -52.00
C SER A 63 3.24 18.86 -52.19
N ALA A 64 4.34 19.52 -51.85
CA ALA A 64 4.57 20.94 -52.04
C ALA A 64 5.99 21.17 -52.60
N PRO A 65 6.22 22.19 -53.45
CA PRO A 65 7.51 22.46 -54.07
C PRO A 65 8.46 23.20 -53.11
N VAL A 66 8.73 22.59 -51.95
CA VAL A 66 9.65 23.07 -50.91
C VAL A 66 10.59 21.95 -50.50
N LEU A 67 11.73 22.28 -49.88
CA LEU A 67 12.62 21.27 -49.32
C LEU A 67 11.86 20.40 -48.31
N ALA A 68 11.93 19.07 -48.47
CA ALA A 68 11.15 18.09 -47.71
C ALA A 68 9.61 18.17 -47.86
N GLY A 69 9.11 18.75 -48.96
CA GLY A 69 7.68 18.81 -49.31
C GLY A 69 7.14 17.58 -50.05
N GLU A 70 7.85 16.45 -50.04
CA GLU A 70 7.42 15.21 -50.71
C GLU A 70 6.15 14.62 -50.07
N SER A 71 5.37 13.88 -50.85
CA SER A 71 4.18 13.19 -50.33
C SER A 71 4.57 12.14 -49.27
N GLN A 72 4.00 12.25 -48.08
CA GLN A 72 4.21 11.31 -46.98
C GLN A 72 3.11 10.25 -46.97
N ARG A 73 3.37 9.09 -46.38
CA ARG A 73 2.37 8.02 -46.22
C ARG A 73 2.13 7.70 -44.75
N PHE A 74 0.87 7.52 -44.38
CA PHE A 74 0.51 7.07 -43.05
C PHE A 74 0.55 5.54 -42.98
N ASN A 75 1.32 5.00 -42.04
CA ASN A 75 1.30 3.57 -41.71
C ASN A 75 0.65 3.37 -40.34
N PRO A 76 -0.68 3.17 -40.27
CA PRO A 76 -1.39 3.02 -39.00
C PRO A 76 -1.06 1.71 -38.27
N ALA A 77 -0.40 0.75 -38.94
CA ALA A 77 0.01 -0.51 -38.34
C ALA A 77 1.47 -0.50 -37.82
N ALA A 78 2.23 0.57 -38.09
CA ALA A 78 3.58 0.70 -37.56
C ALA A 78 3.53 1.18 -36.11
N ASP A 79 4.19 0.42 -35.22
CA ASP A 79 4.44 0.85 -33.86
C ASP A 79 5.55 1.92 -33.85
N ILE A 80 5.39 2.95 -33.02
CA ILE A 80 6.40 4.00 -32.87
C ILE A 80 7.47 3.48 -31.90
N PRO A 81 8.74 3.40 -32.30
CA PRO A 81 9.80 2.91 -31.43
C PRO A 81 10.02 3.89 -30.26
N PHE A 82 10.57 3.38 -29.16
CA PHE A 82 10.92 4.20 -27.99
C PHE A 82 11.83 5.37 -28.37
N ASP A 83 12.80 5.12 -29.24
CA ASP A 83 13.76 6.08 -29.78
C ASP A 83 13.23 6.81 -31.03
N TRP A 84 11.97 7.27 -30.98
CA TRP A 84 11.27 7.94 -32.10
C TRP A 84 12.08 9.04 -32.80
N TRP A 85 13.02 9.70 -32.11
CA TRP A 85 13.88 10.73 -32.68
C TRP A 85 14.85 10.19 -33.75
N THR A 86 15.16 8.90 -33.76
CA THR A 86 16.03 8.28 -34.78
C THR A 86 15.37 8.24 -36.15
N LEU A 87 14.04 8.30 -36.21
CA LEU A 87 13.25 8.36 -37.43
C LEU A 87 13.53 9.62 -38.26
N PHE A 88 14.07 10.69 -37.64
CA PHE A 88 14.50 11.90 -38.34
C PHE A 88 15.85 11.74 -39.07
N GLN A 89 16.56 10.62 -38.85
CA GLN A 89 17.84 10.31 -39.50
C GLN A 89 18.92 11.39 -39.32
N SER A 90 18.84 12.18 -38.24
CA SER A 90 19.80 13.23 -37.92
C SER A 90 20.70 12.80 -36.77
N GLN A 91 21.98 12.54 -37.07
CA GLN A 91 22.97 12.15 -36.07
C GLN A 91 23.19 13.24 -35.00
N GLN A 92 23.05 14.50 -35.40
CA GLN A 92 23.16 15.67 -34.51
C GLN A 92 22.02 15.67 -33.50
N LEU A 93 20.78 15.45 -33.96
CA LEU A 93 19.60 15.33 -33.11
C LEU A 93 19.72 14.16 -32.14
N ASN A 94 20.10 12.98 -32.64
CA ASN A 94 20.28 11.78 -31.82
C ASN A 94 21.27 12.03 -30.67
N THR A 95 22.40 12.68 -30.97
CA THR A 95 23.43 13.01 -29.98
C THR A 95 22.91 14.00 -28.93
N LEU A 96 22.14 15.00 -29.35
CA LEU A 96 21.55 15.99 -28.46
C LEU A 96 20.56 15.34 -27.49
N VAL A 97 19.66 14.49 -27.99
CA VAL A 97 18.65 13.79 -27.18
C VAL A 97 19.32 12.87 -26.16
N ILE A 98 20.32 12.09 -26.59
CA ILE A 98 21.08 11.21 -25.68
C ILE A 98 21.79 12.01 -24.60
N ARG A 99 22.40 13.15 -24.95
CA ARG A 99 23.04 14.04 -23.98
C ARG A 99 22.03 14.62 -22.99
N ALA A 100 20.86 15.03 -23.48
CA ALA A 100 19.78 15.54 -22.65
C ALA A 100 19.33 14.49 -21.63
N PHE A 101 19.05 13.26 -22.06
CA PHE A 101 18.66 12.18 -21.14
C PHE A 101 19.72 11.89 -20.07
N LYS A 102 21.02 11.92 -20.42
CA LYS A 102 22.12 11.68 -19.47
C LYS A 102 22.28 12.79 -18.43
N ALA A 103 21.94 14.03 -18.77
CA ALA A 103 22.17 15.19 -17.92
C ALA A 103 20.88 15.76 -17.31
N ASN A 104 19.76 15.02 -17.35
CA ASN A 104 18.46 15.51 -16.92
C ASN A 104 18.15 15.11 -15.46
N PRO A 105 18.25 16.04 -14.48
CA PRO A 105 17.95 15.76 -13.08
C PRO A 105 16.47 15.44 -12.82
N SER A 106 15.56 15.85 -13.70
CA SER A 106 14.14 15.54 -13.57
C SER A 106 13.87 14.03 -13.68
N ILE A 107 14.70 13.29 -14.44
CA ILE A 107 14.56 11.83 -14.54
C ILE A 107 14.92 11.16 -13.23
N GLU A 108 16.01 11.60 -12.59
CA GLU A 108 16.42 11.10 -11.27
C GLU A 108 15.34 11.41 -10.23
N SER A 109 14.75 12.62 -10.27
CA SER A 109 13.64 12.99 -9.37
C SER A 109 12.41 12.11 -9.60
N ALA A 110 12.07 11.78 -10.85
CA ALA A 110 10.93 10.92 -11.18
C ALA A 110 11.16 9.48 -10.68
N GLN A 111 12.37 8.96 -10.82
CA GLN A 111 12.75 7.65 -10.27
C GLN A 111 12.73 7.64 -8.74
N ALA A 112 13.16 8.72 -8.09
CA ALA A 112 13.06 8.86 -6.64
C ALA A 112 11.60 8.90 -6.17
N ALA A 113 10.74 9.63 -6.88
CA ALA A 113 9.30 9.67 -6.59
C ALA A 113 8.65 8.28 -6.74
N LEU A 114 9.04 7.49 -7.75
CA LEU A 114 8.57 6.11 -7.90
C LEU A 114 9.01 5.23 -6.74
N ARG A 115 10.27 5.32 -6.31
CA ARG A 115 10.78 4.59 -5.13
C ARG A 115 10.02 5.00 -3.87
N GLN A 116 9.81 6.29 -3.66
CA GLN A 116 9.02 6.80 -2.53
C GLN A 116 7.59 6.21 -2.53
N ALA A 117 6.92 6.16 -3.68
CA ALA A 117 5.59 5.57 -3.79
C ALA A 117 5.59 4.06 -3.45
N GLN A 118 6.62 3.32 -3.87
CA GLN A 118 6.78 1.90 -3.54
C GLN A 118 6.99 1.67 -2.04
N GLU A 119 7.80 2.51 -1.40
CA GLU A 119 8.02 2.45 0.05
C GLU A 119 6.75 2.83 0.84
N TYR A 120 5.94 3.76 0.34
CA TYR A 120 4.63 4.04 0.94
C TYR A 120 3.71 2.83 0.89
N VAL A 121 3.65 2.12 -0.24
CA VAL A 121 2.87 0.87 -0.34
C VAL A 121 3.40 -0.17 0.66
N THR A 122 4.71 -0.33 0.77
CA THR A 122 5.34 -1.27 1.71
C THR A 122 5.04 -0.91 3.16
N ALA A 123 5.12 0.37 3.53
CA ALA A 123 4.77 0.85 4.86
C ALA A 123 3.27 0.62 5.17
N GLN A 124 2.39 0.83 4.19
CA GLN A 124 0.97 0.55 4.33
C GLN A 124 0.67 -0.95 4.51
N GLN A 125 1.43 -1.83 3.86
CA GLN A 125 1.30 -3.26 4.07
C GLN A 125 1.66 -3.69 5.51
N GLY A 126 2.50 -2.92 6.21
CA GLY A 126 2.83 -3.13 7.62
C GLY A 126 1.60 -3.13 8.55
N PHE A 127 0.51 -2.44 8.19
CA PHE A 127 -0.73 -2.43 8.98
C PHE A 127 -1.43 -3.79 9.02
N PHE A 128 -1.12 -4.72 8.10
CA PHE A 128 -1.67 -6.07 8.12
C PHE A 128 -0.92 -7.02 9.05
N TYR A 129 0.17 -6.58 9.69
CA TYR A 129 0.99 -7.39 10.60
C TYR A 129 0.96 -6.86 12.04
N PRO A 130 1.18 -7.72 13.05
CA PRO A 130 1.29 -7.28 14.44
C PRO A 130 2.54 -6.41 14.64
N THR A 131 2.40 -5.32 15.39
CA THR A 131 3.52 -4.45 15.78
C THR A 131 4.15 -4.98 17.06
N VAL A 132 5.48 -5.19 17.05
CA VAL A 132 6.24 -5.58 18.24
C VAL A 132 7.11 -4.39 18.64
N GLY A 133 6.96 -3.94 19.89
CA GLY A 133 7.74 -2.84 20.45
C GLY A 133 8.07 -3.09 21.90
N ALA A 134 9.24 -2.60 22.34
CA ALA A 134 9.64 -2.59 23.73
C ALA A 134 9.67 -1.14 24.22
N SER A 135 9.11 -0.89 25.40
CA SER A 135 9.11 0.44 26.03
C SER A 135 9.65 0.36 27.45
N TYR A 136 10.39 1.39 27.86
CA TYR A 136 10.94 1.53 29.20
C TYR A 136 10.70 2.96 29.69
N THR A 137 9.80 3.12 30.67
CA THR A 137 9.40 4.44 31.19
C THR A 137 9.63 4.50 32.70
N PRO A 138 10.88 4.75 33.15
CA PRO A 138 11.14 4.90 34.57
C PRO A 138 10.50 6.20 35.06
N SER A 139 9.63 6.11 36.07
CA SER A 139 9.04 7.29 36.71
C SER A 139 9.39 7.31 38.19
N ARG A 140 9.72 8.50 38.71
CA ARG A 140 9.96 8.73 40.12
C ARG A 140 9.14 9.93 40.59
N ASN A 141 7.98 9.65 41.17
CA ASN A 141 7.11 10.66 41.74
C ASN A 141 7.41 10.80 43.24
N LYS A 142 7.81 12.00 43.69
CA LYS A 142 7.90 12.33 45.11
C LYS A 142 6.70 13.20 45.47
N LEU A 143 5.67 12.59 46.05
CA LEU A 143 4.56 13.33 46.65
C LEU A 143 5.08 13.96 47.96
N ALA A 144 4.91 15.27 48.11
CA ALA A 144 5.15 15.92 49.39
C ALA A 144 4.10 15.40 50.39
N GLY A 145 4.53 15.01 51.59
CA GLY A 145 3.65 14.50 52.66
C GLY A 145 2.60 15.49 53.19
N ASN A 146 2.48 16.65 52.54
CA ASN A 146 1.52 17.72 52.81
C ASN A 146 0.29 17.67 51.87
N MET A 147 0.23 16.75 50.90
CA MET A 147 -0.89 16.70 49.93
C MET A 147 -2.08 15.80 50.33
N GLY A 148 -2.14 15.38 51.59
CA GLY A 148 -3.31 14.78 52.21
C GLY A 148 -3.44 15.36 53.61
N GLY A 149 -4.56 16.01 53.90
CA GLY A 149 -4.81 16.62 55.21
C GLY A 149 -4.49 15.64 56.35
N ASN A 150 -3.74 16.12 57.34
CA ASN A 150 -3.46 15.50 58.64
C ASN A 150 -2.51 14.30 58.70
N SER A 151 -1.45 14.24 57.89
CA SER A 151 -0.29 13.37 58.20
C SER A 151 0.89 14.19 58.73
N PRO A 152 1.42 13.91 59.95
CA PRO A 152 2.62 14.57 60.44
C PRO A 152 3.81 14.26 59.54
N GLY A 153 4.23 15.23 58.74
CA GLY A 153 5.44 15.12 57.96
C GLY A 153 6.63 14.95 58.90
N VAL A 154 7.37 13.85 58.76
CA VAL A 154 8.67 13.68 59.40
C VAL A 154 9.63 14.69 58.76
N GLN A 155 9.83 15.83 59.42
CA GLN A 155 10.94 16.73 59.11
C GLN A 155 12.24 15.99 59.42
N GLY A 156 13.20 16.07 58.50
CA GLY A 156 14.47 15.34 58.56
C GLY A 156 15.39 15.68 59.74
N ASN A 157 14.92 16.47 60.71
CA ASN A 157 15.53 16.65 62.02
C ASN A 157 14.66 15.87 63.03
N ARG A 158 15.15 14.73 63.54
CA ARG A 158 14.48 13.73 64.38
C ARG A 158 13.87 14.21 65.72
N SER A 159 13.57 15.49 65.91
CA SER A 159 12.90 16.01 67.09
C SER A 159 11.38 15.83 66.98
N VAL A 160 10.84 14.90 67.78
CA VAL A 160 9.40 14.79 68.05
C VAL A 160 9.06 15.79 69.16
N ILE A 161 8.23 16.79 68.86
CA ILE A 161 7.69 17.72 69.86
C ILE A 161 6.71 16.93 70.72
N ARG A 162 7.00 16.80 72.02
CA ARG A 162 6.04 16.31 73.03
C ARG A 162 5.37 17.53 73.65
N LEU A 163 4.03 17.54 73.65
CA LEU A 163 3.22 18.30 74.60
C LEU A 163 3.10 17.51 75.89
#